data_AF-A0A948RX50-F1
#
_entry.id   AF-A0A948RX50-F1
#
_cell.length_a   1.000
_cell.length_b   1.000
_cell.length_c   1.000
_cell.angle_alpha   90.00
_cell.angle_beta   90.00
_cell.angle_gamma   90.00
#
_symmetry.space_group_name_H-M   'P 1'
#
loop_
_entity.id
_entity.type
_entity.pdbx_description
1 polymer ?
#
loop_
_entity_poly.entity_id
_entity_poly.type
_entity_poly.pdbx_seq_one_letter_code
_entity_poly.pdbx_strand_id
1 'polypeptide(L)'
;MLFLILLISATFVCAAPVDAALNLGADDAGICFGNSPYHNGIRINFIDEDIREINGLNITFWKARDNRHSVINGIAFGLAAPEAREIEGLALGVGGIAADQLEGVGIAGFGIGCDHITGLGLSGFGIGADDSFDGIGIAGIGIGGGQMTGLFLSGIGVGCDDNLTGIAVSGVGVGCEDDLTGIAIGAVGVGGGNSVRGLALGGLGVGAGGNFTGIGAGVFGVGAGASFTGIGIGGLGVGAGRDFTGIGIGGLGIGAGKSFTGLGIGGLGIGAGEQFTGIGIGGIGVGAGETLRGLAIGGVGVGSIEIVGVALAGLELKAEEFTGFGTGAYCRIKGECTGLTIGLLNMAETLNGVQLGLLNNAKNNPAGLQWLPLINVHID
;
A
#
# COMPACT_ATOMS: atom_id res chain seq x y z
N MET A 1 -36.34 -2.56 -58.04
CA MET A 1 -35.17 -3.37 -58.44
C MET A 1 -34.02 -3.25 -57.45
N LEU A 2 -33.59 -2.04 -57.07
CA LEU A 2 -32.55 -1.82 -56.04
C LEU A 2 -32.89 -2.42 -54.66
N PHE A 3 -34.14 -2.31 -54.21
CA PHE A 3 -34.61 -2.86 -52.93
C PHE A 3 -34.68 -4.40 -52.93
N LEU A 4 -34.91 -5.01 -54.10
CA LEU A 4 -34.93 -6.46 -54.27
C LEU A 4 -33.50 -7.03 -54.31
N ILE A 5 -32.56 -6.29 -54.89
CA ILE A 5 -31.12 -6.65 -54.88
C ILE A 5 -30.56 -6.56 -53.46
N LEU A 6 -30.96 -5.55 -52.66
CA LEU A 6 -30.57 -5.42 -51.25
C LEU A 6 -31.17 -6.52 -50.35
N LEU A 7 -32.40 -6.97 -50.64
CA LEU A 7 -33.03 -8.07 -49.90
C LEU A 7 -32.44 -9.44 -50.28
N ILE A 8 -32.06 -9.64 -51.55
CA ILE A 8 -31.40 -10.85 -52.06
C ILE A 8 -29.94 -10.91 -51.57
N SER A 9 -29.23 -9.78 -51.45
CA SER A 9 -27.91 -9.74 -50.82
C SER A 9 -27.98 -9.99 -49.31
N ALA A 10 -29.02 -9.47 -48.62
CA ALA A 10 -29.21 -9.71 -47.19
C ALA A 10 -29.57 -11.17 -46.86
N THR A 11 -30.25 -11.88 -47.78
CA THR A 11 -30.56 -13.32 -47.63
C THR A 11 -29.39 -14.21 -48.03
N PHE A 12 -28.51 -13.80 -48.95
CA PHE A 12 -27.28 -14.53 -49.27
C PHE A 12 -26.21 -14.42 -48.18
N VAL A 13 -26.10 -13.27 -47.51
CA VAL A 13 -25.20 -13.09 -46.36
C VAL A 13 -25.63 -13.94 -45.15
N CYS A 14 -26.90 -14.34 -45.08
CA CYS A 14 -27.42 -15.21 -44.02
C CYS A 14 -27.34 -16.72 -44.37
N ALA A 15 -26.90 -17.09 -45.59
CA ALA A 15 -26.93 -18.46 -46.09
C ALA A 15 -25.56 -19.00 -46.55
N ALA A 16 -24.49 -18.20 -46.52
CA ALA A 16 -23.13 -18.71 -46.65
C ALA A 16 -22.72 -19.38 -45.33
N PRO A 17 -22.02 -20.53 -45.34
CA PRO A 17 -21.42 -21.05 -44.12
C PRO A 17 -20.53 -19.97 -43.53
N VAL A 18 -20.62 -19.78 -42.21
CA VAL A 18 -19.81 -18.79 -41.47
C VAL A 18 -18.31 -19.01 -41.71
N ASP A 19 -17.93 -20.20 -42.19
CA ASP A 19 -16.56 -20.65 -42.45
C ASP A 19 -16.00 -20.29 -43.86
N ALA A 20 -16.79 -19.65 -44.73
CA ALA A 20 -16.32 -19.32 -46.08
C ALA A 20 -15.49 -18.02 -46.09
N ALA A 21 -14.35 -18.05 -46.80
CA ALA A 21 -13.51 -16.88 -47.06
C ALA A 21 -13.46 -16.55 -48.55
N LEU A 22 -13.51 -15.25 -48.87
CA LEU A 22 -13.24 -14.70 -50.20
C LEU A 22 -11.93 -13.92 -50.14
N ASN A 23 -10.87 -14.54 -50.66
CA ASN A 23 -9.54 -13.93 -50.72
C ASN A 23 -9.35 -13.23 -52.06
N LEU A 24 -9.18 -11.90 -52.02
CA LEU A 24 -8.85 -11.06 -53.16
C LEU A 24 -7.34 -10.79 -53.14
N GLY A 25 -6.59 -11.70 -53.76
CA GLY A 25 -5.14 -11.63 -53.92
C GLY A 25 -4.52 -13.01 -54.15
N ALA A 26 -3.21 -13.14 -53.94
CA ALA A 26 -2.44 -14.38 -54.16
C ALA A 26 -1.68 -14.74 -52.88
N ASP A 27 -1.48 -16.04 -52.64
CA ASP A 27 -0.71 -16.57 -51.51
C ASP A 27 -1.14 -15.99 -50.14
N ASP A 28 -2.46 -15.97 -49.91
CA ASP A 28 -3.10 -15.42 -48.71
C ASP A 28 -2.74 -13.95 -48.42
N ALA A 29 -2.26 -13.21 -49.43
CA ALA A 29 -1.99 -11.79 -49.35
C ALA A 29 -3.06 -10.98 -50.08
N GLY A 30 -3.55 -9.89 -49.47
CA GLY A 30 -4.50 -8.97 -50.09
C GLY A 30 -5.69 -8.62 -49.20
N ILE A 31 -6.90 -8.65 -49.75
CA ILE A 31 -8.15 -8.34 -49.02
C ILE A 31 -8.96 -9.63 -48.84
N CYS A 32 -9.23 -10.03 -47.60
CA CYS A 32 -10.07 -11.17 -47.26
C CYS A 32 -11.42 -10.72 -46.69
N PHE A 33 -12.50 -11.34 -47.16
CA PHE A 33 -13.81 -11.28 -46.52
C PHE A 33 -14.19 -12.67 -45.98
N GLY A 34 -14.37 -12.81 -44.67
CA GLY A 34 -14.73 -14.08 -44.02
C GLY A 34 -13.57 -14.80 -43.33
N ASN A 35 -13.76 -16.08 -43.02
CA ASN A 35 -12.88 -16.87 -42.13
C ASN A 35 -11.70 -17.54 -42.87
N SER A 36 -10.69 -16.75 -43.29
CA SER A 36 -9.39 -17.29 -43.74
C SER A 36 -8.48 -17.57 -42.52
N PRO A 37 -7.96 -18.81 -42.32
CA PRO A 37 -7.10 -19.14 -41.18
C PRO A 37 -5.75 -18.43 -41.18
N TYR A 38 -5.18 -18.20 -42.37
CA TYR A 38 -3.94 -17.44 -42.59
C TYR A 38 -4.23 -16.27 -43.52
N HIS A 39 -3.75 -15.08 -43.20
CA HIS A 39 -3.91 -13.92 -44.08
C HIS A 39 -2.86 -12.82 -43.84
N ASN A 40 -2.35 -12.23 -44.92
CA ASN A 40 -1.45 -11.10 -44.93
C ASN A 40 -2.13 -9.90 -45.61
N GLY A 41 -2.44 -8.83 -44.86
CA GLY A 41 -3.10 -7.64 -45.41
C GLY A 41 -4.35 -7.25 -44.65
N ILE A 42 -5.47 -7.03 -45.35
CA ILE A 42 -6.72 -6.57 -44.75
C ILE A 42 -7.71 -7.72 -44.70
N ARG A 43 -8.25 -8.01 -43.52
CA ARG A 43 -9.30 -9.01 -43.30
C ARG A 43 -10.52 -8.34 -42.66
N ILE A 44 -11.69 -8.59 -43.25
CA ILE A 44 -12.97 -8.09 -42.75
C ILE A 44 -13.89 -9.28 -42.51
N ASN A 45 -14.45 -9.37 -41.32
CA ASN A 45 -15.31 -10.47 -40.95
C ASN A 45 -16.42 -10.06 -39.99
N PHE A 46 -17.53 -10.79 -40.02
CA PHE A 46 -18.64 -10.56 -39.11
C PHE A 46 -18.43 -11.26 -37.76
N ILE A 47 -18.09 -12.55 -37.77
CA ILE A 47 -17.78 -13.38 -36.59
C ILE A 47 -16.52 -14.20 -36.89
N ASP A 48 -15.48 -14.00 -36.10
CA ASP A 48 -14.22 -14.74 -36.23
C ASP A 48 -14.35 -16.18 -35.70
N GLU A 49 -13.85 -17.13 -36.49
CA GLU A 49 -13.86 -18.57 -36.22
C GLU A 49 -12.62 -19.22 -36.88
N ASP A 50 -11.89 -20.04 -36.11
CA ASP A 50 -10.73 -20.84 -36.56
C ASP A 50 -9.56 -20.05 -37.19
N ILE A 51 -9.31 -18.83 -36.72
CA ILE A 51 -8.15 -18.04 -37.14
C ILE A 51 -6.85 -18.63 -36.57
N ARG A 52 -5.77 -18.65 -37.36
CA ARG A 52 -4.43 -19.06 -36.95
C ARG A 52 -3.47 -17.87 -36.90
N GLU A 53 -3.23 -17.21 -38.03
CA GLU A 53 -2.26 -16.11 -38.07
C GLU A 53 -2.70 -15.04 -39.07
N ILE A 54 -2.82 -13.81 -38.57
CA ILE A 54 -3.17 -12.64 -39.38
C ILE A 54 -2.06 -11.60 -39.24
N ASN A 55 -1.40 -11.28 -40.35
CA ASN A 55 -0.40 -10.23 -40.42
C ASN A 55 -1.00 -9.01 -41.14
N GLY A 56 -1.39 -7.97 -40.41
CA GLY A 56 -1.95 -6.75 -40.97
C GLY A 56 -3.15 -6.22 -40.18
N LEU A 57 -4.26 -5.92 -40.87
CA LEU A 57 -5.48 -5.34 -40.29
C LEU A 57 -6.59 -6.39 -40.23
N ASN A 58 -6.99 -6.82 -39.04
CA ASN A 58 -8.16 -7.65 -38.80
C ASN A 58 -9.34 -6.80 -38.30
N ILE A 59 -10.48 -6.84 -39.00
CA ILE A 59 -11.73 -6.16 -38.63
C ILE A 59 -12.78 -7.22 -38.34
N THR A 60 -13.28 -7.28 -37.10
CA THR A 60 -14.41 -8.13 -36.70
C THR A 60 -15.59 -7.31 -36.18
N PHE A 61 -16.82 -7.73 -36.45
CA PHE A 61 -18.02 -7.03 -35.99
C PHE A 61 -18.66 -7.62 -34.73
N TRP A 62 -18.36 -8.88 -34.41
CA TRP A 62 -18.98 -9.59 -33.30
C TRP A 62 -17.98 -10.50 -32.56
N LYS A 63 -18.39 -11.00 -31.38
CA LYS A 63 -17.59 -11.91 -30.55
C LYS A 63 -17.23 -13.19 -31.32
N ALA A 64 -15.98 -13.65 -31.20
CA ALA A 64 -15.50 -14.86 -31.84
C ALA A 64 -16.17 -16.12 -31.26
N ARG A 65 -16.20 -17.22 -32.02
CA ARG A 65 -16.74 -18.51 -31.54
C ARG A 65 -15.66 -19.42 -30.96
N ASP A 66 -14.60 -19.66 -31.73
CA ASP A 66 -13.44 -20.43 -31.32
C ASP A 66 -12.20 -19.89 -32.02
N ASN A 67 -11.27 -19.35 -31.23
CA ASN A 67 -10.07 -18.66 -31.71
C ASN A 67 -8.86 -18.93 -30.80
N ARG A 68 -8.85 -20.06 -30.09
CA ARG A 68 -7.84 -20.41 -29.06
C ARG A 68 -6.41 -20.58 -29.57
N HIS A 69 -6.18 -20.40 -30.87
CA HIS A 69 -4.87 -20.51 -31.50
C HIS A 69 -4.52 -19.29 -32.35
N SER A 70 -5.37 -18.26 -32.35
CA SER A 70 -5.26 -17.12 -33.25
C SER A 70 -4.20 -16.12 -32.80
N VAL A 71 -3.33 -15.73 -33.72
CA VAL A 71 -2.32 -14.68 -33.55
C VAL A 71 -2.65 -13.56 -34.52
N ILE A 72 -2.74 -12.33 -34.01
CA ILE A 72 -2.93 -11.13 -34.82
C ILE A 72 -1.72 -10.22 -34.64
N ASN A 73 -0.91 -10.13 -35.69
CA ASN A 73 0.25 -9.25 -35.77
C ASN A 73 -0.13 -8.00 -36.57
N GLY A 74 -0.30 -6.86 -35.89
CA GLY A 74 -0.65 -5.59 -36.53
C GLY A 74 -1.79 -4.87 -35.84
N ILE A 75 -2.92 -4.69 -36.53
CA ILE A 75 -4.08 -3.95 -36.04
C ILE A 75 -5.29 -4.89 -35.92
N ALA A 76 -5.81 -5.07 -34.71
CA ALA A 76 -7.06 -5.78 -34.45
C ALA A 76 -8.16 -4.76 -34.12
N PHE A 77 -9.19 -4.65 -34.95
CA PHE A 77 -10.34 -3.79 -34.72
C PHE A 77 -11.60 -4.63 -34.51
N GLY A 78 -12.33 -4.39 -33.42
CA GLY A 78 -13.58 -5.07 -33.10
C GLY A 78 -14.70 -4.11 -32.71
N LEU A 79 -15.87 -4.22 -33.36
CA LEU A 79 -17.06 -3.46 -32.93
C LEU A 79 -17.60 -3.98 -31.59
N ALA A 80 -17.78 -5.30 -31.46
CA ALA A 80 -18.11 -5.92 -30.17
C ALA A 80 -16.84 -6.07 -29.32
N ALA A 81 -15.89 -6.89 -29.76
CA ALA A 81 -14.55 -6.97 -29.22
C ALA A 81 -13.65 -7.76 -30.20
N PRO A 82 -12.40 -7.34 -30.49
CA PRO A 82 -11.45 -8.27 -31.07
C PRO A 82 -11.12 -9.34 -30.02
N GLU A 83 -11.23 -10.60 -30.42
CA GLU A 83 -10.97 -11.77 -29.58
C GLU A 83 -9.96 -12.69 -30.27
N ALA A 84 -8.80 -12.87 -29.66
CA ALA A 84 -7.72 -13.71 -30.17
C ALA A 84 -6.91 -14.33 -29.03
N ARG A 85 -6.05 -15.31 -29.32
CA ARG A 85 -5.11 -15.84 -28.32
C ARG A 85 -3.99 -14.83 -28.06
N GLU A 86 -3.36 -14.35 -29.13
CA GLU A 86 -2.31 -13.33 -29.04
C GLU A 86 -2.65 -12.15 -29.97
N ILE A 87 -2.49 -10.94 -29.46
CA ILE A 87 -2.53 -9.72 -30.25
C ILE A 87 -1.23 -8.95 -30.04
N GLU A 88 -0.42 -8.89 -31.09
CA GLU A 88 0.84 -8.13 -31.13
C GLU A 88 0.63 -6.87 -31.98
N GLY A 89 0.62 -5.70 -31.32
CA GLY A 89 0.47 -4.40 -32.00
C GLY A 89 -0.64 -3.53 -31.40
N LEU A 90 -1.64 -3.17 -32.21
CA LEU A 90 -2.71 -2.25 -31.85
C LEU A 90 -4.07 -2.96 -31.82
N ALA A 91 -4.67 -3.09 -30.65
CA ALA A 91 -6.04 -3.56 -30.47
C ALA A 91 -6.99 -2.37 -30.22
N LEU A 92 -8.06 -2.28 -31.00
CA LEU A 92 -9.11 -1.26 -30.92
C LEU A 92 -10.47 -1.94 -30.76
N GLY A 93 -11.06 -1.84 -29.57
CA GLY A 93 -12.31 -2.52 -29.23
C GLY A 93 -13.40 -1.55 -28.78
N VAL A 94 -14.47 -1.36 -29.56
CA VAL A 94 -15.54 -0.45 -29.13
C VAL A 94 -16.27 -1.00 -27.90
N GLY A 95 -16.65 -2.28 -27.91
CA GLY A 95 -17.26 -2.95 -26.76
C GLY A 95 -16.28 -3.68 -25.83
N GLY A 96 -15.00 -3.80 -26.20
CA GLY A 96 -13.94 -4.36 -25.36
C GLY A 96 -12.81 -5.01 -26.15
N ILE A 97 -11.78 -5.51 -25.48
CA ILE A 97 -10.70 -6.34 -26.04
C ILE A 97 -10.58 -7.59 -25.17
N ALA A 98 -10.48 -8.77 -25.80
CA ALA A 98 -10.29 -10.04 -25.11
C ALA A 98 -9.12 -10.82 -25.74
N ALA A 99 -8.08 -11.15 -24.97
CA ALA A 99 -7.01 -12.00 -25.48
C ALA A 99 -6.20 -12.66 -24.36
N ASP A 100 -5.64 -13.85 -24.57
CA ASP A 100 -4.74 -14.46 -23.58
C ASP A 100 -3.50 -13.56 -23.40
N GLN A 101 -2.92 -13.06 -24.49
CA GLN A 101 -1.80 -12.10 -24.45
C GLN A 101 -2.06 -10.89 -25.36
N LEU A 102 -1.86 -9.70 -24.79
CA LEU A 102 -1.84 -8.44 -25.51
C LEU A 102 -0.46 -7.81 -25.36
N GLU A 103 0.30 -7.77 -26.45
CA GLU A 103 1.60 -7.10 -26.52
C GLU A 103 1.49 -5.85 -27.40
N GLY A 104 1.54 -4.66 -26.79
CA GLY A 104 1.48 -3.39 -27.51
C GLY A 104 0.48 -2.41 -26.92
N VAL A 105 -0.51 -1.99 -27.70
CA VAL A 105 -1.48 -0.94 -27.34
C VAL A 105 -2.90 -1.47 -27.47
N GLY A 106 -3.62 -1.56 -26.36
CA GLY A 106 -5.06 -1.82 -26.33
C GLY A 106 -5.85 -0.56 -26.00
N ILE A 107 -6.83 -0.22 -26.83
CA ILE A 107 -7.78 0.87 -26.57
C ILE A 107 -9.19 0.31 -26.66
N ALA A 108 -9.89 0.30 -25.52
CA ALA A 108 -11.25 -0.21 -25.41
C ALA A 108 -12.24 0.86 -24.96
N GLY A 109 -13.41 0.90 -25.59
CA GLY A 109 -14.51 1.76 -25.15
C GLY A 109 -15.10 1.32 -23.81
N PHE A 110 -15.24 0.01 -23.60
CA PHE A 110 -15.73 -0.57 -22.34
C PHE A 110 -14.59 -1.17 -21.52
N GLY A 111 -13.99 -2.30 -21.93
CA GLY A 111 -13.03 -3.03 -21.10
C GLY A 111 -11.92 -3.73 -21.86
N ILE A 112 -10.75 -3.88 -21.26
CA ILE A 112 -9.69 -4.79 -21.71
C ILE A 112 -9.64 -5.94 -20.72
N GLY A 113 -9.80 -7.17 -21.19
CA GLY A 113 -9.68 -8.38 -20.37
C GLY A 113 -8.71 -9.34 -21.01
N CYS A 114 -7.54 -9.52 -20.41
CA CYS A 114 -6.52 -10.43 -20.91
C CYS A 114 -5.92 -11.27 -19.77
N ASP A 115 -5.15 -12.30 -20.09
CA ASP A 115 -4.35 -12.97 -19.05
C ASP A 115 -3.05 -12.18 -18.82
N HIS A 116 -2.38 -11.82 -19.92
CA HIS A 116 -1.14 -11.05 -19.91
C HIS A 116 -1.29 -9.77 -20.75
N ILE A 117 -0.92 -8.64 -20.16
CA ILE A 117 -0.84 -7.34 -20.85
C ILE A 117 0.59 -6.82 -20.74
N THR A 118 1.26 -6.68 -21.87
CA THR A 118 2.56 -6.00 -21.96
C THR A 118 2.41 -4.74 -22.81
N GLY A 119 2.54 -3.56 -22.22
CA GLY A 119 2.45 -2.28 -22.94
C GLY A 119 1.38 -1.33 -22.39
N LEU A 120 0.55 -0.75 -23.27
CA LEU A 120 -0.41 0.30 -22.93
C LEU A 120 -1.85 -0.23 -23.01
N GLY A 121 -2.58 -0.17 -21.90
CA GLY A 121 -4.03 -0.38 -21.85
C GLY A 121 -4.77 0.92 -21.55
N LEU A 122 -5.70 1.32 -22.43
CA LEU A 122 -6.58 2.46 -22.25
C LEU A 122 -8.04 1.99 -22.33
N SER A 123 -8.82 2.24 -21.27
CA SER A 123 -10.18 1.73 -21.18
C SER A 123 -11.16 2.73 -20.57
N GLY A 124 -12.37 2.83 -21.12
CA GLY A 124 -13.42 3.68 -20.57
C GLY A 124 -13.96 3.19 -19.21
N PHE A 125 -14.01 1.88 -18.99
CA PHE A 125 -14.51 1.29 -17.74
C PHE A 125 -13.39 0.60 -16.96
N GLY A 126 -12.82 -0.50 -17.47
CA GLY A 126 -11.88 -1.30 -16.71
C GLY A 126 -10.80 -2.00 -17.53
N ILE A 127 -9.69 -2.34 -16.88
CA ILE A 127 -8.66 -3.23 -17.41
C ILE A 127 -8.47 -4.37 -16.41
N GLY A 128 -8.57 -5.61 -16.88
CA GLY A 128 -8.28 -6.82 -16.12
C GLY A 128 -7.18 -7.62 -16.82
N ALA A 129 -6.15 -7.98 -16.06
CA ALA A 129 -5.07 -8.85 -16.51
C ALA A 129 -4.94 -10.05 -15.54
N ASP A 130 -5.53 -11.20 -15.85
CA ASP A 130 -5.69 -12.30 -14.88
C ASP A 130 -4.33 -12.74 -14.28
N ASP A 131 -3.28 -12.83 -15.09
CA ASP A 131 -1.94 -13.23 -14.65
C ASP A 131 -0.99 -12.04 -14.46
N SER A 132 -0.81 -11.19 -15.47
CA SER A 132 0.14 -10.07 -15.36
C SER A 132 -0.14 -8.85 -16.22
N PHE A 133 0.16 -7.68 -15.67
CA PHE A 133 0.17 -6.41 -16.39
C PHE A 133 1.52 -5.70 -16.22
N ASP A 134 2.34 -5.74 -17.25
CA ASP A 134 3.61 -5.04 -17.35
C ASP A 134 3.50 -3.82 -18.29
N GLY A 135 3.33 -2.62 -17.72
CA GLY A 135 3.29 -1.39 -18.51
C GLY A 135 2.44 -0.26 -17.93
N ILE A 136 1.55 0.32 -18.75
CA ILE A 136 0.75 1.50 -18.40
C ILE A 136 -0.73 1.17 -18.56
N GLY A 137 -1.50 1.29 -17.48
CA GLY A 137 -2.95 1.14 -17.49
C GLY A 137 -3.66 2.44 -17.12
N ILE A 138 -4.63 2.86 -17.93
CA ILE A 138 -5.54 3.97 -17.60
C ILE A 138 -6.98 3.50 -17.79
N ALA A 139 -7.76 3.50 -16.71
CA ALA A 139 -9.15 3.06 -16.73
C ALA A 139 -10.09 4.03 -16.01
N GLY A 140 -11.32 4.18 -16.51
CA GLY A 140 -12.31 5.05 -15.88
C GLY A 140 -12.74 4.61 -14.48
N ILE A 141 -12.77 3.29 -14.22
CA ILE A 141 -13.22 2.71 -12.94
C ILE A 141 -12.10 1.94 -12.28
N GLY A 142 -11.64 0.84 -12.88
CA GLY A 142 -10.80 -0.14 -12.21
C GLY A 142 -9.68 -0.69 -13.07
N ILE A 143 -8.53 -0.93 -12.45
CA ILE A 143 -7.48 -1.77 -13.03
C ILE A 143 -7.26 -2.92 -12.05
N GLY A 144 -7.28 -4.15 -12.55
CA GLY A 144 -7.08 -5.37 -11.78
C GLY A 144 -6.08 -6.29 -12.47
N GLY A 145 -5.31 -7.05 -11.70
CA GLY A 145 -4.59 -8.20 -12.24
C GLY A 145 -3.76 -8.97 -11.21
N GLY A 146 -3.16 -10.09 -11.64
CA GLY A 146 -2.31 -10.93 -10.80
C GLY A 146 -1.04 -10.20 -10.36
N GLN A 147 -0.04 -10.13 -11.24
CA GLN A 147 1.23 -9.45 -11.04
C GLN A 147 1.27 -8.14 -11.83
N MET A 148 1.44 -7.00 -11.16
CA MET A 148 1.35 -5.68 -11.81
C MET A 148 2.65 -4.89 -11.69
N THR A 149 3.24 -4.51 -12.81
CA THR A 149 4.44 -3.66 -12.85
C THR A 149 4.25 -2.48 -13.77
N GLY A 150 4.49 -1.26 -13.28
CA GLY A 150 4.47 -0.03 -14.08
C GLY A 150 3.60 1.10 -13.53
N LEU A 151 2.76 1.71 -14.37
CA LEU A 151 1.97 2.91 -14.04
C LEU A 151 0.47 2.62 -14.20
N PHE A 152 -0.30 2.76 -13.12
CA PHE A 152 -1.72 2.45 -13.09
C PHE A 152 -2.52 3.66 -12.58
N LEU A 153 -3.42 4.17 -13.41
CA LEU A 153 -4.28 5.30 -13.10
C LEU A 153 -5.74 4.88 -13.26
N SER A 154 -6.52 4.97 -12.19
CA SER A 154 -7.95 4.63 -12.26
C SER A 154 -8.86 5.59 -11.52
N GLY A 155 -10.12 5.69 -11.95
CA GLY A 155 -11.09 6.57 -11.27
C GLY A 155 -11.54 6.05 -9.90
N ILE A 156 -11.60 4.73 -9.70
CA ILE A 156 -12.05 4.11 -8.44
C ILE A 156 -10.91 3.32 -7.79
N GLY A 157 -10.46 2.22 -8.41
CA GLY A 157 -9.59 1.26 -7.73
C GLY A 157 -8.45 0.72 -8.58
N VAL A 158 -7.31 0.47 -7.96
CA VAL A 158 -6.27 -0.41 -8.50
C VAL A 158 -6.16 -1.59 -7.54
N GLY A 159 -6.42 -2.80 -8.02
CA GLY A 159 -6.37 -4.05 -7.25
C GLY A 159 -5.35 -5.01 -7.85
N CYS A 160 -4.60 -5.71 -7.01
CA CYS A 160 -3.59 -6.66 -7.43
C CYS A 160 -3.66 -7.92 -6.56
N ASP A 161 -3.73 -9.09 -7.17
CA ASP A 161 -3.86 -10.35 -6.43
C ASP A 161 -2.52 -10.86 -5.89
N ASP A 162 -1.39 -10.51 -6.52
CA ASP A 162 -0.06 -10.83 -6.01
C ASP A 162 0.67 -9.54 -5.55
N ASN A 163 1.61 -9.06 -6.36
CA ASN A 163 2.48 -7.92 -6.07
C ASN A 163 2.30 -6.81 -7.11
N LEU A 164 2.24 -5.57 -6.61
CA LEU A 164 2.22 -4.36 -7.40
C LEU A 164 3.55 -3.62 -7.24
N THR A 165 4.29 -3.43 -8.34
CA THR A 165 5.53 -2.66 -8.38
C THR A 165 5.42 -1.45 -9.32
N GLY A 166 5.50 -0.23 -8.77
CA GLY A 166 5.54 0.99 -9.58
C GLY A 166 4.71 2.13 -9.00
N ILE A 167 3.89 2.77 -9.83
CA ILE A 167 3.05 3.90 -9.45
C ILE A 167 1.58 3.54 -9.64
N ALA A 168 0.79 3.58 -8.57
CA ALA A 168 -0.65 3.37 -8.61
C ALA A 168 -1.39 4.56 -8.00
N VAL A 169 -2.28 5.17 -8.75
CA VAL A 169 -3.11 6.30 -8.28
C VAL A 169 -4.56 6.02 -8.59
N SER A 170 -5.41 6.10 -7.58
CA SER A 170 -6.84 5.89 -7.74
C SER A 170 -7.70 6.83 -6.90
N GLY A 171 -8.93 7.07 -7.38
CA GLY A 171 -9.87 7.95 -6.69
C GLY A 171 -10.47 7.38 -5.41
N VAL A 172 -10.38 6.07 -5.16
CA VAL A 172 -10.82 5.44 -3.90
C VAL A 172 -9.66 4.72 -3.23
N GLY A 173 -9.09 3.68 -3.83
CA GLY A 173 -8.03 2.93 -3.14
C GLY A 173 -7.12 2.10 -4.02
N VAL A 174 -5.94 1.83 -3.48
CA VAL A 174 -4.95 0.90 -4.06
C VAL A 174 -4.79 -0.27 -3.10
N GLY A 175 -5.00 -1.48 -3.59
CA GLY A 175 -4.94 -2.72 -2.80
C GLY A 175 -4.10 -3.78 -3.48
N CYS A 176 -3.33 -4.52 -2.68
CA CYS A 176 -2.50 -5.65 -3.10
C CYS A 176 -2.66 -6.78 -2.09
N GLU A 177 -2.83 -8.04 -2.51
CA GLU A 177 -2.88 -9.17 -1.56
C GLU A 177 -1.53 -9.41 -0.89
N ASP A 178 -0.42 -9.37 -1.65
CA ASP A 178 0.93 -9.54 -1.11
C ASP A 178 1.67 -8.20 -0.96
N ASP A 179 2.61 -7.89 -1.86
CA ASP A 179 3.53 -6.78 -1.70
C ASP A 179 3.22 -5.60 -2.63
N LEU A 180 3.06 -4.42 -2.03
CA LEU A 180 3.00 -3.15 -2.75
C LEU A 180 4.36 -2.45 -2.65
N THR A 181 5.04 -2.24 -3.79
CA THR A 181 6.32 -1.54 -3.87
C THR A 181 6.27 -0.33 -4.80
N GLY A 182 6.55 0.86 -4.28
CA GLY A 182 6.68 2.10 -5.07
C GLY A 182 5.87 3.26 -4.53
N ILE A 183 5.02 3.87 -5.37
CA ILE A 183 4.16 5.00 -5.00
C ILE A 183 2.69 4.56 -5.14
N ALA A 184 1.93 4.60 -4.05
CA ALA A 184 0.50 4.33 -4.05
C ALA A 184 -0.28 5.48 -3.41
N ILE A 185 -1.31 5.96 -4.12
CA ILE A 185 -2.16 7.06 -3.67
C ILE A 185 -3.63 6.66 -3.87
N GLY A 186 -4.39 6.62 -2.79
CA GLY A 186 -5.83 6.37 -2.78
C GLY A 186 -6.57 7.39 -1.93
N ALA A 187 -7.66 7.98 -2.43
CA ALA A 187 -8.38 9.02 -1.67
C ALA A 187 -9.04 8.47 -0.38
N VAL A 188 -9.30 7.17 -0.31
CA VAL A 188 -9.80 6.48 0.88
C VAL A 188 -8.68 5.69 1.54
N GLY A 189 -7.94 4.86 0.82
CA GLY A 189 -6.89 4.08 1.47
C GLY A 189 -5.92 3.36 0.54
N VAL A 190 -4.80 2.96 1.14
CA VAL A 190 -3.79 2.11 0.49
C VAL A 190 -3.51 0.91 1.39
N GLY A 191 -3.52 -0.30 0.82
CA GLY A 191 -3.33 -1.54 1.57
C GLY A 191 -2.45 -2.55 0.83
N GLY A 192 -1.57 -3.22 1.57
CA GLY A 192 -0.89 -4.46 1.13
C GLY A 192 -1.10 -5.55 2.18
N GLY A 193 -1.46 -6.77 1.78
CA GLY A 193 -1.71 -7.85 2.74
C GLY A 193 -0.43 -8.41 3.38
N ASN A 194 0.71 -8.36 2.69
CA ASN A 194 2.01 -8.69 3.27
C ASN A 194 2.86 -7.44 3.53
N SER A 195 3.45 -6.81 2.51
CA SER A 195 4.34 -5.67 2.71
C SER A 195 3.93 -4.44 1.91
N VAL A 196 4.14 -3.26 2.49
CA VAL A 196 4.06 -1.98 1.77
C VAL A 196 5.42 -1.30 1.84
N ARG A 197 6.05 -1.07 0.69
CA ARG A 197 7.38 -0.46 0.56
C ARG A 197 7.35 0.77 -0.33
N GLY A 198 7.76 1.92 0.19
CA GLY A 198 7.85 3.18 -0.56
C GLY A 198 6.93 4.27 -0.02
N LEU A 199 6.26 5.01 -0.90
CA LEU A 199 5.33 6.09 -0.54
C LEU A 199 3.89 5.61 -0.64
N ALA A 200 3.15 5.64 0.46
CA ALA A 200 1.74 5.27 0.50
C ALA A 200 0.91 6.39 1.15
N LEU A 201 -0.04 6.94 0.39
CA LEU A 201 -0.92 8.03 0.83
C LEU A 201 -2.38 7.59 0.71
N GLY A 202 -3.03 7.43 1.85
CA GLY A 202 -4.43 7.02 1.95
C GLY A 202 -5.24 8.09 2.67
N GLY A 203 -6.32 8.61 2.07
CA GLY A 203 -7.06 9.70 2.73
C GLY A 203 -7.58 9.32 4.11
N LEU A 204 -8.16 8.13 4.30
CA LEU A 204 -8.54 7.59 5.60
C LEU A 204 -7.37 6.87 6.28
N GLY A 205 -6.62 6.04 5.56
CA GLY A 205 -5.52 5.32 6.19
C GLY A 205 -4.69 4.47 5.25
N VAL A 206 -3.56 4.01 5.78
CA VAL A 206 -2.59 3.16 5.08
C VAL A 206 -2.26 1.97 5.96
N GLY A 207 -2.28 0.76 5.39
CA GLY A 207 -2.06 -0.48 6.13
C GLY A 207 -1.16 -1.47 5.41
N ALA A 208 -0.30 -2.15 6.16
CA ALA A 208 0.37 -3.39 5.73
C ALA A 208 -0.01 -4.52 6.71
N GLY A 209 -0.43 -5.69 6.20
CA GLY A 209 -0.72 -6.84 7.06
C GLY A 209 0.53 -7.41 7.74
N GLY A 210 1.68 -7.29 7.11
CA GLY A 210 3.01 -7.58 7.64
C GLY A 210 3.83 -6.30 7.86
N ASN A 211 4.80 -6.02 6.98
CA ASN A 211 5.80 -4.97 7.19
C ASN A 211 5.51 -3.72 6.38
N PHE A 212 5.68 -2.55 6.99
CA PHE A 212 5.66 -1.27 6.28
C PHE A 212 7.07 -0.66 6.24
N THR A 213 7.60 -0.36 5.07
CA THR A 213 8.93 0.26 4.90
C THR A 213 8.88 1.49 4.00
N GLY A 214 8.89 2.70 4.56
CA GLY A 214 8.88 3.94 3.78
C GLY A 214 8.10 5.07 4.43
N ILE A 215 7.30 5.80 3.65
CA ILE A 215 6.51 6.95 4.09
C ILE A 215 5.03 6.62 3.96
N GLY A 216 4.30 6.65 5.07
CA GLY A 216 2.86 6.47 5.12
C GLY A 216 2.16 7.70 5.68
N ALA A 217 1.05 8.11 5.07
CA ALA A 217 0.18 9.14 5.65
C ALA A 217 -1.30 8.85 5.46
N GLY A 218 -2.10 9.10 6.50
CA GLY A 218 -3.56 9.08 6.42
C GLY A 218 -4.28 9.74 7.59
N VAL A 219 -5.54 10.15 7.39
CA VAL A 219 -6.30 10.93 8.38
C VAL A 219 -6.57 10.14 9.65
N PHE A 220 -6.91 8.86 9.57
CA PHE A 220 -7.06 8.03 10.76
C PHE A 220 -5.73 7.43 11.19
N GLY A 221 -4.97 6.84 10.28
CA GLY A 221 -3.68 6.31 10.69
C GLY A 221 -2.90 5.53 9.65
N VAL A 222 -1.72 5.12 10.10
CA VAL A 222 -0.80 4.27 9.35
C VAL A 222 -0.43 3.09 10.24
N GLY A 223 -0.58 1.87 9.72
CA GLY A 223 -0.40 0.65 10.50
C GLY A 223 0.41 -0.42 9.78
N ALA A 224 1.19 -1.18 10.55
CA ALA A 224 1.82 -2.43 10.11
C ALA A 224 1.48 -3.54 11.11
N GLY A 225 1.02 -4.70 10.62
CA GLY A 225 0.71 -5.84 11.49
C GLY A 225 1.94 -6.47 12.14
N ALA A 226 3.11 -6.35 11.51
CA ALA A 226 4.41 -6.75 12.07
C ALA A 226 5.27 -5.52 12.40
N SER A 227 6.14 -5.09 11.49
CA SER A 227 7.12 -4.04 11.77
C SER A 227 6.92 -2.83 10.86
N PHE A 228 7.11 -1.64 11.42
CA PHE A 228 7.08 -0.38 10.69
C PHE A 228 8.48 0.23 10.67
N THR A 229 9.03 0.52 9.49
CA THR A 229 10.32 1.19 9.31
C THR A 229 10.16 2.42 8.42
N GLY A 230 10.35 3.62 8.96
CA GLY A 230 10.31 4.86 8.18
C GLY A 230 9.50 5.98 8.83
N ILE A 231 8.67 6.68 8.05
CA ILE A 231 7.90 7.85 8.50
C ILE A 231 6.41 7.53 8.44
N GLY A 232 5.72 7.58 9.58
CA GLY A 232 4.26 7.43 9.66
C GLY A 232 3.62 8.72 10.16
N ILE A 233 2.59 9.19 9.46
CA ILE A 233 1.79 10.35 9.86
C ILE A 233 0.31 9.95 9.90
N GLY A 234 -0.25 9.88 11.10
CA GLY A 234 -1.64 9.47 11.33
C GLY A 234 -2.41 10.50 12.14
N GLY A 235 -3.58 10.92 11.67
CA GLY A 235 -4.40 11.88 12.44
C GLY A 235 -4.99 11.28 13.73
N LEU A 236 -5.25 9.97 13.82
CA LEU A 236 -5.45 9.30 15.12
C LEU A 236 -4.16 8.65 15.60
N GLY A 237 -3.45 7.91 14.76
CA GLY A 237 -2.21 7.30 15.24
C GLY A 237 -1.40 6.53 14.21
N VAL A 238 -0.24 6.10 14.67
CA VAL A 238 0.69 5.27 13.91
C VAL A 238 1.04 4.04 14.75
N GLY A 239 1.00 2.86 14.15
CA GLY A 239 1.12 1.60 14.91
C GLY A 239 1.95 0.54 14.20
N ALA A 240 2.69 -0.24 15.00
CA ALA A 240 3.29 -1.49 14.59
C ALA A 240 2.93 -2.60 15.58
N GLY A 241 2.51 -3.77 15.08
CA GLY A 241 2.18 -4.92 15.93
C GLY A 241 3.38 -5.50 16.69
N ARG A 242 4.61 -5.23 16.22
CA ARG A 242 5.87 -5.53 16.90
C ARG A 242 6.73 -4.28 17.02
N ASP A 243 7.58 -4.03 16.03
CA ASP A 243 8.67 -3.07 16.12
C ASP A 243 8.38 -1.85 15.26
N PHE A 244 8.53 -0.66 15.84
CA PHE A 244 8.47 0.60 15.12
C PHE A 244 9.86 1.23 15.10
N THR A 245 10.42 1.45 13.92
CA THR A 245 11.73 2.09 13.72
C THR A 245 11.58 3.32 12.83
N GLY A 246 11.82 4.52 13.34
CA GLY A 246 11.82 5.75 12.55
C GLY A 246 11.06 6.90 13.19
N ILE A 247 10.26 7.62 12.40
CA ILE A 247 9.53 8.81 12.82
C ILE A 247 8.03 8.53 12.81
N GLY A 248 7.37 8.63 13.97
CA GLY A 248 5.92 8.56 14.08
C GLY A 248 5.35 9.92 14.49
N ILE A 249 4.27 10.33 13.85
CA ILE A 249 3.45 11.48 14.27
C ILE A 249 2.00 11.01 14.33
N GLY A 250 1.45 10.92 15.54
CA GLY A 250 0.09 10.44 15.80
C GLY A 250 -0.75 11.47 16.54
N GLY A 251 -1.91 11.84 16.01
CA GLY A 251 -2.76 12.85 16.67
C GLY A 251 -3.30 12.40 18.04
N LEU A 252 -3.57 11.11 18.25
CA LEU A 252 -3.79 10.51 19.56
C LEU A 252 -2.54 9.81 20.08
N GLY A 253 -1.82 9.05 19.26
CA GLY A 253 -0.62 8.41 19.77
C GLY A 253 0.10 7.49 18.80
N ILE A 254 1.19 6.93 19.29
CA ILE A 254 2.04 6.01 18.56
C ILE A 254 2.25 4.75 19.41
N GLY A 255 2.11 3.58 18.79
CA GLY A 255 2.20 2.30 19.48
C GLY A 255 3.12 1.31 18.79
N ALA A 256 3.96 0.64 19.58
CA ALA A 256 4.72 -0.54 19.15
C ALA A 256 4.43 -1.70 20.11
N GLY A 257 4.03 -2.86 19.59
CA GLY A 257 3.75 -4.03 20.42
C GLY A 257 4.96 -4.55 21.18
N LYS A 258 6.18 -4.28 20.70
CA LYS A 258 7.45 -4.63 21.33
C LYS A 258 8.34 -3.42 21.49
N SER A 259 9.12 -3.09 20.46
CA SER A 259 10.13 -2.05 20.54
C SER A 259 9.80 -0.83 19.69
N PHE A 260 9.92 0.36 20.27
CA PHE A 260 9.91 1.62 19.55
C PHE A 260 11.32 2.19 19.51
N THR A 261 11.87 2.44 18.32
CA THR A 261 13.18 3.05 18.10
C THR A 261 13.06 4.28 17.21
N GLY A 262 13.38 5.47 17.70
CA GLY A 262 13.41 6.70 16.90
C GLY A 262 12.69 7.88 17.53
N LEU A 263 11.97 8.66 16.72
CA LEU A 263 11.26 9.88 17.14
C LEU A 263 9.75 9.65 17.11
N GLY A 264 9.09 9.82 18.23
CA GLY A 264 7.63 9.81 18.31
C GLY A 264 7.07 11.11 18.84
N ILE A 265 6.00 11.59 18.21
CA ILE A 265 5.16 12.69 18.71
C ILE A 265 3.70 12.20 18.73
N GLY A 266 3.17 11.99 19.94
CA GLY A 266 1.81 11.52 20.17
C GLY A 266 0.97 12.54 20.93
N GLY A 267 -0.21 12.89 20.44
CA GLY A 267 -1.06 13.88 21.12
C GLY A 267 -1.50 13.46 22.54
N LEU A 268 -1.82 12.19 22.76
CA LEU A 268 -2.01 11.61 24.09
C LEU A 268 -0.74 10.90 24.55
N GLY A 269 -0.11 10.07 23.73
CA GLY A 269 1.10 9.40 24.19
C GLY A 269 1.76 8.46 23.22
N ILE A 270 2.87 7.89 23.70
CA ILE A 270 3.68 6.93 22.97
C ILE A 270 3.92 5.72 23.86
N GLY A 271 3.66 4.54 23.33
CA GLY A 271 3.78 3.28 24.07
C GLY A 271 4.61 2.24 23.33
N ALA A 272 5.51 1.59 24.06
CA ALA A 272 6.19 0.37 23.63
C ALA A 272 5.91 -0.76 24.62
N GLY A 273 5.62 -1.96 24.12
CA GLY A 273 5.35 -3.12 24.97
C GLY A 273 6.57 -3.57 25.79
N GLU A 274 7.78 -3.39 25.26
CA GLU A 274 9.04 -3.81 25.86
C GLU A 274 10.00 -2.62 25.97
N GLN A 275 10.55 -2.17 24.84
CA GLN A 275 11.65 -1.20 24.82
C GLN A 275 11.30 0.07 24.06
N PHE A 276 11.61 1.22 24.62
CA PHE A 276 11.58 2.51 23.93
C PHE A 276 12.98 3.08 23.85
N THR A 277 13.52 3.30 22.65
CA THR A 277 14.84 3.91 22.44
C THR A 277 14.72 5.13 21.53
N GLY A 278 14.96 6.34 22.06
CA GLY A 278 14.99 7.56 21.24
C GLY A 278 14.32 8.76 21.91
N ILE A 279 13.51 9.51 21.15
CA ILE A 279 12.83 10.72 21.59
C ILE A 279 11.32 10.50 21.54
N GLY A 280 10.66 10.59 22.68
CA GLY A 280 9.21 10.50 22.80
C GLY A 280 8.61 11.77 23.39
N ILE A 281 7.64 12.35 22.70
CA ILE A 281 6.85 13.49 23.19
C ILE A 281 5.38 13.08 23.20
N GLY A 282 4.83 12.87 24.39
CA GLY A 282 3.43 12.51 24.62
C GLY A 282 2.69 13.58 25.40
N GLY A 283 1.52 14.01 24.94
CA GLY A 283 0.74 15.03 25.67
C GLY A 283 0.31 14.59 27.07
N ILE A 284 -0.05 13.32 27.25
CA ILE A 284 -0.27 12.68 28.56
C ILE A 284 1.01 11.96 28.99
N GLY A 285 1.58 11.09 28.16
CA GLY A 285 2.76 10.36 28.61
C GLY A 285 3.50 9.52 27.59
N VAL A 286 4.68 9.06 28.00
CA VAL A 286 5.55 8.15 27.27
C VAL A 286 5.86 6.97 28.17
N GLY A 287 5.67 5.74 27.67
CA GLY A 287 5.86 4.54 28.47
C GLY A 287 6.45 3.37 27.70
N ALA A 288 7.21 2.55 28.42
CA ALA A 288 7.75 1.28 27.94
C ALA A 288 7.63 0.20 29.02
N GLY A 289 7.30 -1.03 28.64
CA GLY A 289 7.08 -2.12 29.60
C GLY A 289 8.33 -2.55 30.37
N GLU A 290 9.51 -2.46 29.74
CA GLU A 290 10.79 -2.91 30.32
C GLU A 290 11.79 -1.77 30.40
N THR A 291 12.20 -1.21 29.26
CA THR A 291 13.27 -0.21 29.23
C THR A 291 12.88 1.02 28.43
N LEU A 292 13.14 2.21 28.98
CA LEU A 292 13.02 3.47 28.29
C LEU A 292 14.40 4.15 28.26
N ARG A 293 14.99 4.25 27.07
CA ARG A 293 16.32 4.82 26.82
C ARG A 293 16.20 6.07 25.94
N GLY A 294 16.71 7.20 26.41
CA GLY A 294 16.75 8.45 25.65
C GLY A 294 15.98 9.61 26.31
N LEU A 295 15.23 10.37 25.52
CA LEU A 295 14.45 11.53 25.97
C LEU A 295 12.96 11.20 25.93
N ALA A 296 12.28 11.27 27.07
CA ALA A 296 10.84 11.13 27.17
C ALA A 296 10.23 12.37 27.83
N ILE A 297 9.22 12.95 27.19
CA ILE A 297 8.47 14.09 27.68
C ILE A 297 7.00 13.70 27.76
N GLY A 298 6.43 13.74 28.97
CA GLY A 298 5.04 13.41 29.25
C GLY A 298 4.36 14.51 30.06
N GLY A 299 3.25 15.06 29.58
CA GLY A 299 2.54 16.12 30.32
C GLY A 299 2.00 15.65 31.69
N VAL A 300 1.60 14.39 31.79
CA VAL A 300 1.22 13.73 33.04
C VAL A 300 2.35 12.82 33.52
N GLY A 301 2.82 11.87 32.72
CA GLY A 301 3.75 10.88 33.23
C GLY A 301 4.73 10.27 32.24
N VAL A 302 5.85 9.82 32.78
CA VAL A 302 6.84 8.98 32.09
C VAL A 302 7.07 7.73 32.96
N GLY A 303 7.01 6.54 32.35
CA GLY A 303 7.07 5.30 33.11
C GLY A 303 7.73 4.13 32.38
N SER A 304 8.61 3.42 33.10
CA SER A 304 9.17 2.12 32.67
C SER A 304 9.69 1.33 33.87
N ILE A 305 10.23 0.13 33.68
CA ILE A 305 10.95 -0.59 34.75
C ILE A 305 12.34 0.04 34.88
N GLU A 306 13.10 0.09 33.79
CA GLU A 306 14.38 0.77 33.69
C GLU A 306 14.22 2.06 32.86
N ILE A 307 14.65 3.20 33.40
CA ILE A 307 14.76 4.45 32.64
C ILE A 307 16.23 4.88 32.59
N VAL A 308 16.77 5.03 31.38
CA VAL A 308 18.13 5.54 31.15
C VAL A 308 18.07 6.78 30.26
N GLY A 309 18.34 7.96 30.82
CA GLY A 309 18.39 9.22 30.08
C GLY A 309 17.63 10.36 30.73
N VAL A 310 16.82 11.08 29.94
CA VAL A 310 16.10 12.28 30.35
C VAL A 310 14.60 12.00 30.35
N ALA A 311 13.98 12.05 31.52
CA ALA A 311 12.55 11.81 31.70
C ALA A 311 11.86 13.05 32.28
N LEU A 312 11.17 13.81 31.44
CA LEU A 312 10.46 15.03 31.82
C LEU A 312 8.97 14.72 31.97
N ALA A 313 8.55 14.35 33.18
CA ALA A 313 7.13 14.22 33.50
C ALA A 313 6.61 15.50 34.17
N GLY A 314 5.37 15.88 33.88
CA GLY A 314 4.68 16.98 34.57
C GLY A 314 4.18 16.58 35.97
N LEU A 315 3.60 15.37 36.11
CA LEU A 315 3.05 14.88 37.37
C LEU A 315 3.84 13.70 37.93
N GLU A 316 3.92 12.57 37.24
CA GLU A 316 4.50 11.34 37.79
C GLU A 316 5.66 10.79 36.93
N LEU A 317 6.82 10.65 37.56
CA LEU A 317 7.93 9.85 37.02
C LEU A 317 7.98 8.53 37.80
N LYS A 318 7.83 7.40 37.11
CA LYS A 318 7.78 6.08 37.74
C LYS A 318 8.80 5.12 37.13
N ALA A 319 9.73 4.62 37.94
CA ALA A 319 10.66 3.57 37.54
C ALA A 319 10.99 2.61 38.69
N GLU A 320 11.58 1.47 38.39
CA GLU A 320 12.27 0.61 39.36
C GLU A 320 13.75 0.97 39.39
N GLU A 321 14.38 1.04 38.22
CA GLU A 321 15.75 1.50 38.03
C GLU A 321 15.75 2.80 37.24
N PHE A 322 16.47 3.80 37.73
CA PHE A 322 16.56 5.11 37.10
C PHE A 322 18.01 5.57 37.00
N THR A 323 18.49 5.82 35.79
CA THR A 323 19.81 6.41 35.55
C THR A 323 19.69 7.66 34.66
N GLY A 324 19.94 8.85 35.22
CA GLY A 324 19.97 10.09 34.44
C GLY A 324 19.30 11.30 35.11
N PHE A 325 18.49 12.05 34.35
CA PHE A 325 17.81 13.27 34.80
C PHE A 325 16.30 13.15 34.70
N GLY A 326 15.61 13.31 35.81
CA GLY A 326 14.17 13.09 35.93
C GLY A 326 13.45 14.27 36.54
N THR A 327 12.28 14.63 36.01
CA THR A 327 11.38 15.60 36.63
C THR A 327 9.99 15.03 36.82
N GLY A 328 9.27 15.49 37.85
CA GLY A 328 7.86 15.22 38.07
C GLY A 328 7.40 15.78 39.40
N ALA A 329 6.12 16.16 39.55
CA ALA A 329 5.60 16.52 40.87
C ALA A 329 5.82 15.40 41.91
N TYR A 330 5.67 14.15 41.47
CA TYR A 330 5.95 12.94 42.22
C TYR A 330 6.92 12.03 41.44
N CYS A 331 8.16 11.93 41.92
CA CYS A 331 9.15 11.00 41.40
C CYS A 331 9.20 9.76 42.29
N ARG A 332 8.80 8.61 41.76
CA ARG A 332 8.74 7.34 42.48
C ARG A 332 9.66 6.31 41.82
N ILE A 333 10.84 6.16 42.41
CA ILE A 333 11.81 5.12 42.04
C ILE A 333 11.72 3.99 43.07
N LYS A 334 11.34 2.79 42.63
CA LYS A 334 11.13 1.65 43.54
C LYS A 334 12.38 0.82 43.80
N GLY A 335 13.50 1.12 43.14
CA GLY A 335 14.78 0.45 43.32
C GLY A 335 15.90 1.47 43.33
N GLU A 336 16.86 1.31 42.43
CA GLU A 336 18.05 2.17 42.36
C GLU A 336 17.80 3.46 41.56
N CYS A 337 18.21 4.57 42.15
CA CYS A 337 18.18 5.89 41.53
C CYS A 337 19.61 6.45 41.43
N THR A 338 20.19 6.42 40.23
CA THR A 338 21.51 6.96 39.91
C THR A 338 21.38 8.21 39.06
N GLY A 339 21.43 9.39 39.67
CA GLY A 339 21.33 10.65 38.93
C GLY A 339 20.61 11.76 39.69
N LEU A 340 19.91 12.63 38.95
CA LEU A 340 19.22 13.79 39.50
C LEU A 340 17.70 13.66 39.28
N THR A 341 16.93 13.67 40.37
CA THR A 341 15.47 13.81 40.30
C THR A 341 15.02 15.13 40.90
N ILE A 342 14.13 15.85 40.20
CA ILE A 342 13.55 17.12 40.64
C ILE A 342 12.03 16.97 40.73
N GLY A 343 11.48 17.17 41.92
CA GLY A 343 10.05 17.04 42.15
C GLY A 343 9.57 17.67 43.44
N LEU A 344 8.25 17.70 43.67
CA LEU A 344 7.74 18.10 45.00
C LEU A 344 8.01 16.99 46.00
N LEU A 345 7.82 15.75 45.58
CA LEU A 345 8.08 14.57 46.37
C LEU A 345 8.93 13.58 45.56
N ASN A 346 10.12 13.27 46.07
CA ASN A 346 11.01 12.25 45.50
C ASN A 346 11.08 11.04 46.43
N MET A 347 11.00 9.82 45.88
CA MET A 347 11.19 8.57 46.63
C MET A 347 12.14 7.65 45.86
N ALA A 348 13.12 7.08 46.56
CA ALA A 348 13.99 6.02 46.08
C ALA A 348 14.22 4.98 47.19
N GLU A 349 14.37 3.70 46.83
CA GLU A 349 14.83 2.69 47.79
C GLU A 349 16.33 2.83 48.01
N THR A 350 17.09 2.89 46.92
CA THR A 350 18.54 3.17 46.95
C THR A 350 18.82 4.42 46.15
N LEU A 351 19.27 5.48 46.80
CA LEU A 351 19.72 6.72 46.15
C LEU A 351 21.24 6.69 45.96
N ASN A 352 21.69 6.76 44.70
CA ASN A 352 23.08 6.95 44.27
C ASN A 352 23.18 8.27 43.46
N GLY A 353 22.69 9.37 44.03
CA GLY A 353 22.52 10.62 43.30
C GLY A 353 22.00 11.76 44.18
N VAL A 354 21.31 12.71 43.55
CA VAL A 354 20.76 13.90 44.19
C VAL A 354 19.25 13.96 43.94
N GLN A 355 18.47 14.16 45.01
CA GLN A 355 17.06 14.50 44.90
C GLN A 355 16.87 15.96 45.32
N LEU A 356 16.13 16.72 44.51
CA LEU A 356 15.73 18.09 44.81
C LEU A 356 14.21 18.16 44.92
N GLY A 357 13.70 18.60 46.05
CA GLY A 357 12.26 18.66 46.27
C GLY A 357 11.81 19.07 47.66
N LEU A 358 10.52 19.35 47.83
CA LEU A 358 9.97 19.72 49.14
C LEU A 358 10.17 18.59 50.16
N LEU A 359 9.97 17.35 49.73
CA LEU A 359 10.21 16.15 50.53
C LEU A 359 10.93 15.10 49.69
N ASN A 360 12.02 14.58 50.23
CA ASN A 360 12.86 13.58 49.55
C ASN A 360 13.01 12.37 50.46
N ASN A 361 12.75 11.18 49.93
CA ASN A 361 12.88 9.92 50.64
C ASN A 361 13.92 9.00 49.98
N ALA A 362 14.90 8.57 50.77
CA ALA A 362 15.89 7.56 50.39
C ALA A 362 15.97 6.50 51.50
N LYS A 363 15.55 5.26 51.23
CA LYS A 363 15.49 4.21 52.27
C LYS A 363 16.87 3.70 52.68
N ASN A 364 17.89 3.86 51.82
CA ASN A 364 19.27 3.51 52.10
C ASN A 364 20.00 4.50 53.03
N ASN A 365 19.37 5.61 53.45
CA ASN A 365 19.96 6.52 54.43
C ASN A 365 19.71 6.06 55.89
N PRO A 366 20.56 6.48 56.84
CA PRO A 366 20.40 6.18 58.27
C PRO A 366 19.02 6.56 58.81
N ALA A 367 18.55 5.83 59.83
CA ALA A 367 17.28 6.11 60.48
C ALA A 367 17.24 7.57 60.99
N GLY A 368 16.23 8.33 60.57
CA GLY A 368 16.09 9.77 60.85
C GLY A 368 16.56 10.70 59.73
N LEU A 369 17.39 10.21 58.79
CA LEU A 369 17.83 10.93 57.58
C LEU A 369 17.22 10.38 56.29
N GLN A 370 16.29 9.42 56.43
CA GLN A 370 15.54 8.87 55.32
C GLN A 370 14.59 9.88 54.67
N TRP A 371 14.18 10.92 55.40
CA TRP A 371 13.34 12.01 54.88
C TRP A 371 14.06 13.33 55.08
N LEU A 372 14.39 14.02 53.99
CA LEU A 372 15.07 15.32 54.02
C LEU A 372 14.33 16.36 53.17
N PRO A 373 14.18 17.60 53.67
CA PRO A 373 13.62 18.70 52.90
C PRO A 373 14.66 19.28 51.94
N LEU A 374 14.19 19.86 50.83
CA LEU A 374 14.96 20.58 49.80
C LEU A 374 15.96 19.72 49.02
N ILE A 375 16.92 19.09 49.69
CA ILE A 375 18.02 18.32 49.09
C ILE A 375 18.19 17.01 49.84
N ASN A 376 18.36 15.91 49.11
CA ASN A 376 18.76 14.61 49.66
C ASN A 376 19.86 13.98 48.80
N VAL A 377 20.84 13.39 49.46
CA VAL A 377 21.97 12.65 48.89
C VAL A 377 22.19 11.40 49.74
N HIS A 378 22.92 10.41 49.21
CA HIS A 378 23.35 9.28 50.03
C HIS A 378 24.33 9.74 51.10
N ILE A 379 24.12 9.29 52.34
CA ILE A 379 24.99 9.58 53.48
C ILE A 379 25.36 8.24 54.13
N ASP A 380 26.66 7.91 54.11
CA ASP A 380 27.26 6.75 54.79
C ASP A 380 27.29 6.92 56.33
#